data_AF-A0A703E9C8-F1
#
_entry.id   AF-A0A703E9C8-F1
#
_cell.length_a   1.000
_cell.length_b   1.000
_cell.length_c   1.000
_cell.angle_alpha   90.00
_cell.angle_beta   90.00
_cell.angle_gamma   90.00
#
_symmetry.space_group_name_H-M   'P 1'
#
loop_
_entity.id
_entity.type
_entity.pdbx_description
1 polymer ?
#
loop_
_entity_poly.entity_id
_entity_poly.type
_entity_poly.pdbx_seq_one_letter_code
_entity_poly.pdbx_strand_id
1 'polypeptide(L)'
;MRTGVISMNQPLLFRTVAGRQSNHEGFYMPPGIRHLGTLSLYRAVAWWGLFLGREFTRDDVSEAFSIEPRRASGILNYICNRHNDDDICFDSRLHPVRGGRAQLVVRIRAVESR
;
A
#
# COMPACT_ATOMS: atom_id res chain seq x y z
N MET A 1 13.58 -16.89 -29.00
CA MET A 1 13.88 -16.31 -27.66
C MET A 1 13.30 -14.90 -27.65
N ARG A 2 12.15 -14.68 -27.01
CA ARG A 2 11.44 -13.40 -26.96
C ARG A 2 11.58 -12.82 -25.56
N THR A 3 12.41 -11.80 -25.39
CA THR A 3 12.46 -10.99 -24.18
C THR A 3 11.54 -9.80 -24.39
N GLY A 4 10.30 -9.91 -23.91
CA GLY A 4 9.34 -8.81 -23.92
C GLY A 4 9.64 -7.86 -22.77
N VAL A 5 10.28 -6.73 -23.07
CA VAL A 5 10.33 -5.55 -22.20
C VAL A 5 8.91 -5.02 -22.02
N ILE A 6 8.38 -5.10 -20.79
CA ILE A 6 7.07 -4.52 -20.47
C ILE A 6 7.27 -3.00 -20.35
N SER A 7 6.89 -2.30 -21.41
CA SER A 7 6.82 -0.83 -21.46
C SER A 7 5.66 -0.34 -20.60
N MET A 8 5.97 0.31 -19.46
CA MET A 8 5.00 0.97 -18.58
C MET A 8 4.56 2.31 -19.18
N ASN A 9 3.76 2.28 -20.25
CA ASN A 9 3.14 3.48 -20.80
C ASN A 9 1.72 3.19 -21.32
N GLN A 10 0.75 3.08 -20.41
CA GLN A 10 -0.66 3.19 -20.76
C GLN A 10 -1.40 4.13 -19.79
N PRO A 11 -2.25 5.05 -20.30
CA PRO A 11 -3.09 5.91 -19.46
C PRO A 11 -4.16 5.05 -18.77
N LEU A 12 -4.11 5.04 -17.44
CA LEU A 12 -4.90 4.14 -16.59
C LEU A 12 -6.35 4.60 -16.51
N LEU A 13 -7.28 3.81 -17.03
CA LEU A 13 -8.69 3.91 -16.69
C LEU A 13 -8.87 3.49 -15.22
N PHE A 14 -8.99 4.50 -14.35
CA PHE A 14 -9.20 4.36 -12.91
C PHE A 14 -10.60 3.77 -12.64
N ARG A 15 -10.68 2.65 -11.92
CA ARG A 15 -11.95 2.08 -11.44
C ARG A 15 -11.89 1.94 -9.91
N THR A 16 -12.82 2.58 -9.22
CA THR A 16 -12.97 2.59 -7.76
C THR A 16 -13.52 1.24 -7.27
N VAL A 17 -12.96 0.70 -6.17
CA VAL A 17 -13.49 -0.50 -5.50
C VAL A 17 -14.22 -0.05 -4.23
N ALA A 18 -15.51 -0.37 -4.12
CA ALA A 18 -16.28 -0.09 -2.93
C ALA A 18 -15.83 -1.03 -1.79
N GLY A 19 -15.41 -0.45 -0.66
CA GLY A 19 -15.03 -1.21 0.53
C GLY A 19 -16.23 -1.94 1.12
N ARG A 20 -16.13 -3.26 1.33
CA ARG A 20 -17.19 -4.13 1.89
C ARG A 20 -17.27 -4.03 3.41
N GLN A 21 -17.26 -2.83 3.99
CA GLN A 21 -17.55 -2.62 5.41
C GLN A 21 -18.22 -1.26 5.56
N SER A 22 -19.39 -1.23 6.20
CA SER A 22 -20.33 -0.11 6.30
C SER A 22 -19.78 1.17 6.97
N ASN A 23 -18.52 1.15 7.41
CA ASN A 23 -17.82 2.25 8.07
C ASN A 23 -16.52 2.69 7.34
N HIS A 24 -16.26 2.16 6.14
CA HIS A 24 -15.09 2.50 5.35
C HIS A 24 -15.51 3.17 4.05
N GLU A 25 -15.26 4.46 3.94
CA GLU A 25 -15.26 5.16 2.64
C GLU A 25 -14.38 4.37 1.66
N GLY A 26 -14.89 4.15 0.45
CA GLY A 26 -14.22 3.39 -0.60
C GLY A 26 -12.81 3.91 -0.89
N PHE A 27 -11.93 3.04 -1.36
CA PHE A 27 -10.56 3.41 -1.70
C PHE A 27 -10.23 3.01 -3.14
N TYR A 28 -9.28 3.72 -3.74
CA TYR A 28 -8.81 3.36 -5.07
C TYR A 28 -7.82 2.19 -4.98
N MET A 29 -8.02 1.18 -5.82
CA MET A 29 -7.11 0.03 -5.89
C MET A 29 -6.13 0.22 -7.06
N PRO A 30 -4.82 0.35 -6.79
CA PRO A 30 -3.79 0.47 -7.83
C PRO A 30 -3.87 -0.65 -8.87
N PRO A 31 -3.67 -0.36 -10.17
CA PRO A 31 -3.85 -1.33 -11.26
C PRO A 31 -3.08 -2.64 -11.05
N GLY A 32 -1.87 -2.56 -10.48
CA GLY A 32 -1.01 -3.73 -10.23
C GLY A 32 -1.60 -4.75 -9.25
N ILE A 33 -2.54 -4.36 -8.38
CA ILE A 33 -3.13 -5.24 -7.36
C ILE A 33 -4.61 -5.53 -7.55
N ARG A 34 -5.23 -5.01 -8.63
CA ARG A 34 -6.67 -5.18 -8.87
C ARG A 34 -7.12 -6.64 -8.98
N HIS A 35 -6.23 -7.54 -9.36
CA HIS A 35 -6.52 -8.97 -9.52
C HIS A 35 -6.72 -9.70 -8.17
N LEU A 36 -6.36 -9.07 -7.04
CA LEU A 36 -6.42 -9.68 -5.71
C LEU A 36 -7.83 -9.63 -5.05
N GLY A 37 -8.83 -9.04 -5.71
CA GLY A 37 -10.22 -9.04 -5.23
C GLY A 37 -10.49 -8.14 -4.02
N THR A 38 -11.48 -8.48 -3.19
CA THR A 38 -11.88 -7.71 -2.01
C THR A 38 -10.93 -7.91 -0.84
N LEU A 39 -9.87 -7.12 -0.80
CA LEU A 39 -8.95 -7.01 0.34
C LEU A 39 -9.40 -5.91 1.30
N SER A 40 -9.06 -6.06 2.59
CA SER A 40 -9.02 -4.92 3.51
C SER A 40 -7.98 -3.91 3.02
N LEU A 41 -8.18 -2.61 3.32
CA LEU A 41 -7.30 -1.56 2.84
C LEU A 41 -5.83 -1.76 3.26
N TYR A 42 -5.57 -2.23 4.49
CA TYR A 42 -4.20 -2.49 4.94
C TYR A 42 -3.54 -3.64 4.15
N ARG A 43 -4.29 -4.70 3.80
CA ARG A 43 -3.78 -5.79 2.96
C ARG A 43 -3.53 -5.31 1.54
N ALA A 44 -4.41 -4.48 0.99
CA ALA A 44 -4.20 -3.86 -0.31
C ALA A 44 -2.91 -3.01 -0.33
N VAL A 45 -2.67 -2.21 0.73
CA VAL A 45 -1.42 -1.44 0.89
C VAL A 45 -0.20 -2.36 1.02
N ALA A 46 -0.29 -3.47 1.76
CA ALA A 46 0.81 -4.42 1.91
C ALA A 46 1.17 -5.07 0.58
N TRP A 47 0.19 -5.59 -0.15
CA TRP A 47 0.38 -6.15 -1.49
C TRP A 47 0.97 -5.14 -2.45
N TRP A 48 0.43 -3.91 -2.46
CA TRP A 48 0.97 -2.83 -3.30
C TRP A 48 2.43 -2.53 -2.95
N GLY A 49 2.77 -2.45 -1.66
CA GLY A 49 4.14 -2.26 -1.19
C GLY A 49 5.09 -3.39 -1.62
N LEU A 50 4.60 -4.63 -1.64
CA LEU A 50 5.35 -5.79 -2.13
C LEU A 50 5.65 -5.66 -3.63
N PHE A 51 4.63 -5.34 -4.45
CA PHE A 51 4.82 -5.12 -5.89
C PHE A 51 5.69 -3.89 -6.19
N LEU A 52 5.63 -2.87 -5.35
CA LEU A 52 6.45 -1.66 -5.47
C LEU A 52 7.94 -1.97 -5.26
N GLY A 53 8.28 -2.97 -4.42
CA GLY A 53 9.65 -3.49 -4.24
C GLY A 53 10.66 -2.54 -3.56
N ARG A 54 10.24 -1.30 -3.26
CA ARG A 54 11.03 -0.26 -2.58
C ARG A 54 10.37 0.20 -1.27
N GLU A 55 11.14 0.98 -0.51
CA GLU A 55 10.63 1.75 0.62
C GLU A 55 9.55 2.75 0.17
N PHE A 56 8.52 2.91 1.00
CA PHE A 56 7.44 3.88 0.80
C PHE A 56 6.99 4.52 2.12
N THR A 57 6.33 5.67 1.98
CA THR A 57 5.86 6.51 3.07
C THR A 57 4.34 6.60 3.07
N ARG A 58 3.79 7.31 4.06
CA ARG A 58 2.35 7.64 4.08
C ARG A 58 1.93 8.47 2.87
N ASP A 59 2.84 9.28 2.31
CA ASP A 59 2.52 10.19 1.23
C ASP A 59 2.40 9.39 -0.08
N ASP A 60 3.30 8.41 -0.29
CA ASP A 60 3.17 7.45 -1.41
C ASP A 60 1.84 6.67 -1.34
N VAL A 61 1.43 6.23 -0.13
CA VAL A 61 0.14 5.53 0.07
C VAL A 61 -1.05 6.45 -0.18
N SER A 62 -0.98 7.69 0.31
CA SER A 62 -2.03 8.69 0.13
C SER A 62 -2.27 8.95 -1.36
N GLU A 63 -1.20 9.10 -2.13
CA GLU A 63 -1.25 9.27 -3.59
C GLU A 63 -1.79 8.01 -4.29
N ALA A 64 -1.19 6.84 -4.02
CA ALA A 64 -1.51 5.61 -4.72
C ALA A 64 -2.95 5.10 -4.48
N PHE A 65 -3.50 5.34 -3.29
CA PHE A 65 -4.85 4.89 -2.90
C PHE A 65 -5.89 6.02 -2.88
N SER A 66 -5.45 7.26 -3.16
CA SER A 66 -6.27 8.48 -3.09
C SER A 66 -7.03 8.61 -1.76
N ILE A 67 -6.30 8.42 -0.66
CA ILE A 67 -6.81 8.55 0.71
C ILE A 67 -6.06 9.66 1.45
N GLU A 68 -6.67 10.24 2.48
CA GLU A 68 -6.00 11.31 3.24
C GLU A 68 -4.72 10.82 3.95
N PRO A 69 -3.67 11.67 4.07
CA PRO A 69 -2.41 11.30 4.73
C PRO A 69 -2.56 10.82 6.18
N ARG A 70 -3.59 11.30 6.90
CA ARG A 70 -3.92 10.84 8.25
C ARG A 70 -4.37 9.37 8.23
N ARG A 71 -5.24 9.00 7.29
CA ARG A 71 -5.70 7.63 7.10
C ARG A 71 -4.55 6.72 6.64
N ALA A 72 -3.72 7.20 5.72
CA ALA A 72 -2.51 6.50 5.29
C ALA A 72 -1.55 6.23 6.46
N SER A 73 -1.32 7.21 7.34
CA SER A 73 -0.51 7.02 8.55
C SER A 73 -1.11 5.95 9.47
N GLY A 74 -2.44 5.97 9.64
CA GLY A 74 -3.15 4.95 10.43
C GLY A 74 -2.96 3.54 9.89
N ILE A 75 -2.93 3.37 8.56
CA ILE A 75 -2.69 2.08 7.92
C ILE A 75 -1.26 1.59 8.14
N LEU A 76 -0.26 2.46 7.94
CA LEU A 76 1.14 2.08 8.18
C LEU A 76 1.35 1.69 9.64
N ASN A 77 0.78 2.47 10.56
CA ASN A 77 0.84 2.17 11.99
C ASN A 77 0.15 0.84 12.32
N TYR A 78 -0.98 0.54 11.67
CA TYR A 78 -1.68 -0.72 11.84
C TYR A 78 -0.83 -1.91 11.37
N ILE A 79 -0.23 -1.81 10.18
CA ILE A 79 0.68 -2.84 9.64
C ILE A 79 1.86 -3.06 10.60
N CYS A 80 2.45 -1.99 11.13
CA CYS A 80 3.66 -2.10 11.94
C CYS A 80 3.42 -2.60 13.37
N ASN A 81 2.28 -2.26 13.98
CA ASN A 81 2.09 -2.39 15.44
C ASN A 81 0.86 -3.19 15.87
N ARG A 82 -0.09 -3.45 14.96
CA ARG A 82 -1.39 -4.02 15.33
C ARG A 82 -1.81 -5.22 14.49
N HIS A 83 -1.08 -5.47 13.42
CA HIS A 83 -1.19 -6.68 12.64
C HIS A 83 -0.54 -7.83 13.41
N ASN A 84 -1.30 -8.88 13.71
CA ASN A 84 -0.89 -9.99 14.58
C ASN A 84 -1.11 -11.37 13.91
N ASP A 85 -1.31 -11.37 12.59
CA ASP A 85 -1.65 -12.56 11.82
C ASP A 85 -0.41 -13.18 11.12
N ASP A 86 0.79 -12.60 11.31
CA ASP A 86 2.08 -13.01 10.72
C ASP A 86 2.07 -13.16 9.18
N ASP A 87 1.00 -12.77 8.48
CA ASP A 87 0.86 -12.83 7.02
C ASP A 87 1.55 -11.66 6.29
N ILE A 88 2.19 -10.73 6.99
CA ILE A 88 2.89 -9.59 6.39
C ILE A 88 4.29 -9.47 7.01
N CYS A 89 5.31 -9.70 6.21
CA CYS A 89 6.70 -9.46 6.59
C CYS A 89 7.16 -8.08 6.07
N PHE A 90 7.74 -7.25 6.93
CA PHE A 90 8.14 -5.88 6.58
C PHE A 90 9.38 -5.41 7.35
N ASP A 91 10.10 -4.46 6.76
CA ASP A 91 11.08 -3.61 7.44
C ASP A 91 10.45 -2.23 7.68
N SER A 92 10.75 -1.60 8.82
CA SER A 92 10.34 -0.22 9.07
C SER A 92 11.45 0.59 9.74
N ARG A 93 11.48 1.89 9.43
CA ARG A 93 12.39 2.85 10.08
C ARG A 93 11.79 4.24 10.14
N LEU A 94 12.29 5.04 11.07
CA LEU A 94 12.01 6.47 11.13
C LEU A 94 13.04 7.22 10.30
N HIS A 95 12.57 7.97 9.30
CA HIS A 95 13.40 8.87 8.50
C HIS A 95 13.24 10.32 9.01
N PRO A 96 14.32 10.99 9.44
CA PRO A 96 14.24 12.39 9.84
C PRO A 96 13.76 13.27 8.69
N VAL A 97 12.81 14.15 8.97
CA VAL A 97 12.31 15.17 8.03
C VAL A 97 12.55 16.56 8.62
N ARG A 98 12.48 17.60 7.78
CA ARG A 98 12.74 18.98 8.21
C ARG A 98 11.85 19.38 9.40
N GLY A 99 12.42 20.18 10.30
CA GLY A 99 11.71 20.72 11.47
C GLY A 99 11.66 19.75 12.67
N GLY A 100 12.64 18.86 12.81
CA GLY A 100 12.76 17.97 13.99
C GLY A 100 11.72 16.86 14.06
N ARG A 101 11.00 16.61 12.97
CA ARG A 101 10.01 15.53 12.87
C ARG A 101 10.65 14.31 12.21
N ALA A 102 10.03 13.15 12.37
CA ALA A 102 10.40 11.94 11.65
C ALA A 102 9.17 11.38 10.92
N GLN A 103 9.40 10.73 9.79
CA GLN A 103 8.39 10.05 8.99
C GLN A 103 8.65 8.55 9.01
N LEU A 104 7.57 7.77 9.17
CA LEU A 104 7.65 6.33 9.06
C LEU A 104 7.85 5.91 7.60
N VAL A 105 8.89 5.12 7.37
CA VAL A 105 9.21 4.49 6.09
C VAL A 105 9.06 2.99 6.25
N VAL A 106 8.36 2.35 5.32
CA VAL A 106 8.04 0.92 5.35
C VAL A 106 8.51 0.27 4.05
N ARG A 107 9.00 -0.97 4.15
CA ARG A 107 9.25 -1.84 3.00
C ARG A 107 8.59 -3.19 3.27
N ILE A 108 7.71 -3.62 2.38
CA ILE A 108 7.12 -4.97 2.47
C ILE A 108 8.08 -5.98 1.82
N ARG A 109 8.27 -7.12 2.48
CA ARG A 109 9.17 -8.21 2.07
C ARG A 109 8.42 -9.43 1.57
N ALA A 110 7.30 -9.74 2.21
CA ALA A 110 6.40 -10.82 1.81
C ALA A 110 4.98 -10.54 2.31
N VAL A 111 3.99 -11.06 1.60
CA VAL A 111 2.58 -11.08 2.01
C VAL A 111 2.02 -12.46 1.67
N GLU A 112 1.47 -13.15 2.66
CA GLU A 112 0.86 -14.47 2.48
C GLU A 112 -0.60 -14.34 2.05
N SER A 113 -1.02 -15.13 1.06
CA SER A 113 -2.41 -15.23 0.65
C SER A 113 -3.12 -16.26 1.55
N ARG A 114 -4.00 -15.80 2.43
CA ARG A 114 -4.97 -16.67 3.12
C ARG A 114 -6.26 -16.79 2.32
#